data_AF-A0A9N9IZ95-F1
#
_entry.id   AF-A0A9N9IZ95-F1
#
_cell.length_a   1.000
_cell.length_b   1.000
_cell.length_c   1.000
_cell.angle_alpha   90.00
_cell.angle_beta   90.00
_cell.angle_gamma   90.00
#
_symmetry.space_group_name_H-M   'P 1'
#
loop_
_entity.id
_entity.type
_entity.pdbx_description
1 polymer ?
#
loop_
_entity_poly.entity_id
_entity_poly.type
_entity_poly.pdbx_seq_one_letter_code
_entity_poly.pdbx_strand_id
1 'polypeptide(L)'
;YNKLKSNKLESNKIETSKSNELETNELEFNKIETNKLETSKLETNKLETNELETNKLVINKIKINKLETNKLETNELETNELKTNKLKTNKLETNKLESNELESNKIETNELETNELEYNKLEFNELEFNKIETNELETNKLEINKLKTNKIETNELETK
;
A
#
# COMPACT_ATOMS: atom_id res chain seq x y z
N TYR A 1 16.75 -2.77 -18.75
CA TYR A 1 15.75 -1.84 -19.32
C TYR A 1 14.63 -2.70 -19.90
N ASN A 2 13.70 -3.17 -19.06
CA ASN A 2 12.60 -4.04 -19.48
C ASN A 2 11.30 -3.28 -19.21
N LYS A 3 10.75 -2.63 -20.24
CA LYS A 3 9.42 -2.01 -20.17
C LYS A 3 8.42 -3.04 -20.67
N LEU A 4 7.56 -3.53 -19.79
CA LEU A 4 6.52 -4.49 -20.14
C LEU A 4 5.19 -3.74 -20.26
N LYS A 5 4.53 -3.86 -21.42
CA LYS A 5 3.21 -3.30 -21.67
C LYS A 5 2.26 -4.44 -22.02
N SER A 6 1.23 -4.64 -21.20
CA SER A 6 0.20 -5.67 -21.40
C SER A 6 -1.17 -5.09 -21.09
N ASN A 7 -2.24 -5.70 -21.59
CA ASN A 7 -3.60 -5.31 -21.21
C ASN A 7 -4.07 -6.02 -19.93
N LYS A 8 -3.71 -7.29 -19.75
CA LYS A 8 -3.97 -8.06 -18.53
C LYS A 8 -2.73 -8.91 -18.22
N LEU A 9 -2.36 -9.01 -16.95
CA LEU A 9 -1.39 -10.00 -16.48
C LEU A 9 -2.00 -10.72 -15.28
N GLU A 10 -2.02 -12.03 -15.35
CA GLU A 10 -2.57 -12.91 -14.31
C GLU A 10 -1.50 -13.94 -13.96
N SER A 11 -1.20 -14.11 -12.68
CA SER A 11 -0.26 -15.13 -12.21
C SER A 11 -0.69 -15.69 -10.87
N ASN A 12 -0.47 -16.99 -10.69
CA ASN A 12 -0.74 -17.68 -9.44
C ASN A 12 0.44 -17.60 -8.45
N LYS A 13 1.64 -17.26 -8.92
CA LYS A 13 2.85 -17.08 -8.09
C LYS A 13 3.89 -16.27 -8.87
N ILE A 14 4.51 -15.27 -8.25
CA ILE A 14 5.72 -14.61 -8.77
C ILE A 14 6.84 -14.85 -7.77
N GLU A 15 7.89 -15.56 -8.18
CA GLU A 15 9.14 -15.65 -7.44
C GLU A 15 10.12 -14.64 -8.03
N THR A 16 10.38 -13.57 -7.27
CA THR A 16 11.43 -12.56 -7.49
C THR A 16 11.49 -11.94 -8.90
N SER A 17 10.94 -10.74 -9.05
CA SER A 17 11.13 -9.92 -10.24
C SER A 17 11.54 -8.50 -9.86
N LYS A 18 12.72 -8.06 -10.30
CA LYS A 18 13.02 -6.63 -10.42
C LYS A 18 12.45 -6.15 -11.76
N SER A 19 11.48 -5.26 -11.72
CA SER A 19 10.94 -4.60 -12.91
C SER A 19 11.19 -3.10 -12.81
N ASN A 20 11.69 -2.50 -13.89
CA ASN A 20 11.98 -1.07 -13.92
C ASN A 20 10.68 -0.28 -14.17
N GLU A 21 9.88 -0.68 -15.17
CA GLU A 21 8.62 0.01 -15.49
C GLU A 21 7.57 -0.98 -15.98
N LEU A 22 6.38 -0.96 -15.36
CA LEU A 22 5.22 -1.75 -15.76
C LEU A 22 4.01 -0.84 -15.99
N GLU A 23 3.42 -0.93 -17.18
CA GLU A 23 2.21 -0.19 -17.56
C GLU A 23 1.18 -1.19 -18.08
N THR A 24 0.03 -1.30 -17.43
CA THR A 24 -1.01 -2.29 -17.78
C THR A 24 -2.40 -1.78 -17.42
N ASN A 25 -3.46 -2.38 -17.96
CA ASN A 25 -4.82 -2.04 -17.52
C ASN A 25 -5.18 -2.82 -16.26
N GLU A 26 -4.85 -4.11 -16.19
CA GLU A 26 -5.25 -4.97 -15.09
C GLU A 26 -4.13 -5.92 -14.68
N LEU A 27 -3.97 -6.07 -13.37
CA LEU A 27 -3.11 -7.03 -12.70
C LEU A 27 -3.96 -7.80 -11.69
N GLU A 28 -3.89 -9.12 -11.73
CA GLU A 28 -4.61 -10.00 -10.82
C GLU A 28 -3.68 -11.10 -10.33
N PHE A 29 -3.50 -11.18 -9.01
CA PHE A 29 -2.62 -12.15 -8.38
C PHE A 29 -3.33 -12.89 -7.26
N ASN A 30 -3.23 -14.22 -7.29
CA ASN A 30 -3.78 -15.05 -6.23
C ASN A 30 -2.87 -15.09 -5.00
N LYS A 31 -1.59 -15.41 -5.18
CA LYS A 31 -0.62 -15.37 -4.10
C LYS A 31 0.72 -14.87 -4.61
N ILE A 32 1.33 -13.97 -3.87
CA ILE A 32 2.72 -13.54 -4.06
C ILE A 32 3.43 -13.76 -2.73
N GLU A 33 4.53 -14.50 -2.77
CA GLU A 33 5.38 -14.76 -1.62
C GLU A 33 6.82 -14.54 -2.06
N THR A 34 7.52 -13.57 -1.47
CA THR A 34 8.88 -13.20 -1.89
C THR A 34 9.69 -12.60 -0.75
N ASN A 35 11.01 -12.79 -0.78
CA ASN A 35 11.87 -12.10 0.17
C ASN A 35 11.99 -10.60 -0.12
N LYS A 36 11.97 -10.24 -1.40
CA LYS A 36 12.12 -8.84 -1.81
C LYS A 36 11.39 -8.58 -3.09
N LEU A 37 10.65 -7.48 -3.13
CA LEU A 37 10.01 -6.97 -4.32
C LEU A 37 10.38 -5.48 -4.46
N GLU A 38 11.01 -5.14 -5.58
CA GLU A 38 11.40 -3.76 -5.91
C GLU A 38 10.77 -3.36 -7.24
N THR A 39 10.04 -2.25 -7.25
CA THR A 39 9.46 -1.70 -8.48
C THR A 39 9.76 -0.20 -8.58
N SER A 40 10.37 0.22 -9.70
CA SER A 40 10.68 1.65 -9.89
C SER A 40 9.47 2.46 -10.35
N LYS A 41 8.67 1.92 -11.28
CA LYS A 41 7.41 2.54 -11.69
C LYS A 41 6.35 1.49 -12.03
N LEU A 42 5.15 1.64 -11.46
CA LEU A 42 3.97 0.88 -11.84
C LEU A 42 2.79 1.83 -12.06
N GLU A 43 2.19 1.76 -13.25
CA GLU A 43 0.96 2.45 -13.59
C GLU A 43 -0.08 1.43 -14.07
N THR A 44 -1.19 1.31 -13.35
CA THR A 44 -2.29 0.41 -13.74
C THR A 44 -3.67 0.95 -13.39
N ASN A 45 -4.69 0.56 -14.16
CA ASN A 45 -6.06 0.91 -13.80
C ASN A 45 -6.55 0.06 -12.62
N LYS A 46 -6.17 -1.22 -12.59
CA LYS A 46 -6.67 -2.17 -11.60
C LYS A 46 -5.54 -3.10 -11.16
N LEU A 47 -5.37 -3.24 -9.85
CA LEU A 47 -4.51 -4.24 -9.22
C LEU A 47 -5.32 -4.93 -8.13
N GLU A 48 -5.52 -6.23 -8.28
CA GLU A 48 -6.18 -7.08 -7.29
C GLU A 48 -5.20 -8.14 -6.81
N THR A 49 -5.06 -8.27 -5.50
CA THR A 49 -4.21 -9.29 -4.88
C THR A 49 -4.92 -9.97 -3.72
N ASN A 50 -5.02 -11.30 -3.77
CA ASN A 50 -5.62 -12.05 -2.67
C ASN A 50 -4.66 -12.12 -1.48
N GLU A 51 -3.43 -12.54 -1.70
CA GLU A 51 -2.40 -12.59 -0.65
C GLU A 51 -1.05 -12.11 -1.18
N LEU A 52 -0.46 -11.15 -0.48
CA LEU A 52 0.92 -10.71 -0.68
C LEU A 52 1.66 -10.80 0.66
N GLU A 53 2.67 -11.67 0.70
CA GLU A 53 3.56 -11.85 1.83
C GLU A 53 5.00 -11.55 1.39
N THR A 54 5.66 -10.63 2.07
CA THR A 54 7.04 -10.26 1.70
C THR A 54 7.86 -9.76 2.87
N ASN A 55 9.17 -10.03 2.86
CA ASN A 55 10.05 -9.44 3.86
C ASN A 55 10.27 -7.94 3.59
N LYS A 56 10.53 -7.56 2.34
CA LYS A 56 10.74 -6.15 1.99
C LYS A 56 10.09 -5.78 0.67
N LEU A 57 9.20 -4.80 0.70
CA LEU A 57 8.58 -4.21 -0.48
C LEU A 57 9.05 -2.76 -0.63
N VAL A 58 9.78 -2.47 -1.71
CA VAL A 58 10.25 -1.12 -2.02
C VAL A 58 9.63 -0.65 -3.33
N ILE A 59 8.94 0.48 -3.24
CA ILE A 59 8.21 1.06 -4.36
C ILE A 59 8.65 2.51 -4.52
N ASN A 60 9.16 2.86 -5.71
CA ASN A 60 9.46 4.27 -5.97
C ASN A 60 8.22 5.06 -6.37
N LYS A 61 7.55 4.69 -7.46
CA LYS A 61 6.37 5.41 -7.92
C LYS A 61 5.26 4.46 -8.32
N ILE A 62 4.12 4.59 -7.68
CA ILE A 62 2.89 3.89 -8.06
C ILE A 62 1.77 4.87 -8.33
N LYS A 63 1.08 4.63 -9.45
CA LYS A 63 -0.17 5.27 -9.77
C LYS A 63 -1.21 4.21 -10.13
N ILE A 64 -2.23 4.07 -9.29
CA ILE A 64 -3.26 3.04 -9.45
C ILE A 64 -4.65 3.69 -9.39
N ASN A 65 -5.56 3.32 -10.29
CA ASN A 65 -6.95 3.78 -10.16
C ASN A 65 -7.73 2.98 -9.11
N LYS A 66 -7.58 1.66 -9.09
CA LYS A 66 -8.22 0.79 -8.10
C LYS A 66 -7.24 -0.26 -7.61
N LEU A 67 -6.92 -0.21 -6.32
CA LEU A 67 -6.13 -1.22 -5.62
C LEU A 67 -7.05 -1.96 -4.64
N GLU A 68 -7.16 -3.28 -4.79
CA GLU A 68 -7.84 -4.13 -3.80
C GLU A 68 -6.92 -5.24 -3.33
N THR A 69 -6.77 -5.34 -2.02
CA THR A 69 -5.95 -6.38 -1.39
C THR A 69 -6.72 -7.07 -0.28
N ASN A 70 -6.81 -8.40 -0.32
CA ASN A 70 -7.45 -9.14 0.77
C ASN A 70 -6.50 -9.25 1.97
N LYS A 71 -5.28 -9.72 1.77
CA LYS A 71 -4.26 -9.78 2.84
C LYS A 71 -2.93 -9.25 2.33
N LEU A 72 -2.37 -8.27 3.04
CA LEU A 72 -1.01 -7.80 2.87
C LEU A 72 -0.26 -7.97 4.19
N GLU A 73 0.80 -8.77 4.16
CA GLU A 73 1.69 -9.00 5.29
C GLU A 73 3.12 -8.70 4.87
N THR A 74 3.77 -7.77 5.57
CA THR A 74 5.14 -7.38 5.24
C THR A 74 5.96 -6.98 6.45
N ASN A 75 7.25 -7.29 6.45
CA ASN A 75 8.13 -6.78 7.51
C ASN A 75 8.44 -5.29 7.28
N GLU A 76 8.81 -4.93 6.06
CA GLU A 76 9.12 -3.55 5.69
C GLU A 76 8.40 -3.16 4.40
N LEU A 77 7.64 -2.07 4.45
CA LEU A 77 7.05 -1.41 3.30
C LEU A 77 7.61 0.01 3.17
N GLU A 78 8.38 0.26 2.12
CA GLU A 78 8.93 1.58 1.81
C GLU A 78 8.31 2.08 0.51
N THR A 79 7.68 3.27 0.55
CA THR A 79 7.13 3.90 -0.65
C THR A 79 7.55 5.35 -0.80
N ASN A 80 8.10 5.72 -1.95
CA ASN A 80 8.42 7.12 -2.22
C ASN A 80 7.17 7.93 -2.61
N GLU A 81 6.38 7.44 -3.56
CA GLU A 81 5.17 8.12 -4.02
C GLU A 81 4.09 7.09 -4.35
N LEU A 82 2.98 7.11 -3.60
CA LEU A 82 1.78 6.31 -3.88
C LEU A 82 0.60 7.24 -4.13
N LYS A 83 0.09 7.20 -5.36
CA LYS A 83 -1.14 7.88 -5.76
C LYS A 83 -2.19 6.88 -6.14
N THR A 84 -3.31 6.90 -5.41
CA THR A 84 -4.42 5.99 -5.69
C THR A 84 -5.78 6.67 -5.64
N ASN A 85 -6.63 6.38 -6.63
CA ASN A 85 -8.01 6.86 -6.58
C ASN A 85 -8.84 6.08 -5.55
N LYS A 86 -8.64 4.77 -5.45
CA LYS A 86 -9.33 3.92 -4.48
C LYS A 86 -8.39 2.84 -3.99
N LEU A 87 -8.21 2.78 -2.68
CA LEU A 87 -7.51 1.70 -2.00
C LEU A 87 -8.50 1.00 -1.07
N LYS A 88 -8.63 -0.32 -1.25
CA LYS A 88 -9.41 -1.16 -0.36
C LYS A 88 -8.55 -2.30 0.15
N THR A 89 -8.44 -2.42 1.47
CA THR A 89 -7.69 -3.50 2.10
C THR A 89 -8.51 -4.18 3.17
N ASN A 90 -8.62 -5.51 3.13
CA ASN A 90 -9.30 -6.22 4.23
C ASN A 90 -8.37 -6.33 5.44
N LYS A 91 -7.16 -6.87 5.28
CA LYS A 91 -6.16 -6.94 6.35
C LYS A 91 -4.81 -6.40 5.88
N LEU A 92 -4.28 -5.42 6.61
CA LEU A 92 -2.92 -4.93 6.47
C LEU A 92 -2.17 -5.15 7.79
N GLU A 93 -1.11 -5.94 7.73
CA GLU A 93 -0.22 -6.22 8.86
C GLU A 93 1.21 -5.89 8.45
N THR A 94 1.86 -5.00 9.19
CA THR A 94 3.22 -4.57 8.86
C THR A 94 4.05 -4.24 10.09
N ASN A 95 5.31 -4.65 10.12
CA ASN A 95 6.20 -4.23 11.21
C ASN A 95 6.59 -2.76 11.05
N LYS A 96 7.02 -2.37 9.84
CA LYS A 96 7.37 -0.99 9.53
C LYS A 96 6.78 -0.53 8.22
N LEU A 97 6.12 0.62 8.22
CA LEU A 97 5.66 1.28 7.01
C LEU A 97 6.19 2.72 6.97
N GLU A 98 7.01 2.98 5.97
CA GLU A 98 7.55 4.31 5.69
C GLU A 98 7.02 4.80 4.34
N SER A 99 6.52 6.04 4.31
CA SER A 99 6.17 6.66 3.03
C SER A 99 6.46 8.15 2.98
N ASN A 100 7.10 8.58 1.89
CA ASN A 100 7.39 9.99 1.64
C ASN A 100 6.13 10.77 1.26
N GLU A 101 5.34 10.24 0.33
CA GLU A 101 4.07 10.86 -0.07
C GLU A 101 3.02 9.79 -0.36
N LEU A 102 1.91 9.88 0.35
CA LEU A 102 0.73 9.06 0.13
C LEU A 102 -0.47 9.97 -0.10
N GLU A 103 -1.03 9.89 -1.31
CA GLU A 103 -2.22 10.65 -1.71
C GLU A 103 -3.31 9.68 -2.14
N SER A 104 -4.51 9.84 -1.58
CA SER A 104 -5.67 9.07 -2.04
C SER A 104 -6.99 9.81 -1.99
N ASN A 105 -7.82 9.54 -2.99
CA ASN A 105 -9.22 9.98 -2.99
C ASN A 105 -10.07 9.19 -1.99
N LYS A 106 -9.81 7.88 -1.82
CA LYS A 106 -10.54 7.05 -0.87
C LYS A 106 -9.71 5.87 -0.40
N ILE A 107 -9.60 5.72 0.92
CA ILE A 107 -9.08 4.52 1.57
C ILE A 107 -10.18 3.88 2.42
N GLU A 108 -10.38 2.59 2.22
CA GLU A 108 -11.20 1.73 3.07
C GLU A 108 -10.34 0.57 3.57
N THR A 109 -10.12 0.50 4.88
CA THR A 109 -9.36 -0.59 5.50
C THR A 109 -10.18 -1.23 6.61
N ASN A 110 -10.40 -2.55 6.58
CA ASN A 110 -11.11 -3.20 7.68
C ASN A 110 -10.20 -3.31 8.91
N GLU A 111 -9.01 -3.89 8.75
CA GLU A 111 -8.06 -4.07 9.84
C GLU A 111 -6.67 -3.58 9.42
N LEU A 112 -6.14 -2.64 10.20
CA LEU A 112 -4.77 -2.16 10.12
C LEU A 112 -4.07 -2.48 11.44
N GLU A 113 -3.00 -3.27 11.37
CA GLU A 113 -2.13 -3.60 12.49
C GLU A 113 -0.67 -3.28 12.12
N THR A 114 -0.02 -2.44 12.93
CA THR A 114 1.32 -1.96 12.62
C THR A 114 2.13 -1.66 13.88
N ASN A 115 3.43 -1.92 13.85
CA ASN A 115 4.29 -1.45 14.95
C ASN A 115 4.67 0.02 14.74
N GLU A 116 5.17 0.37 13.55
CA GLU A 116 5.70 1.71 13.28
C GLU A 116 5.16 2.25 11.94
N LEU A 117 4.57 3.45 12.01
CA LEU A 117 4.13 4.23 10.86
C LEU A 117 4.89 5.55 10.80
N GLU A 118 5.65 5.78 9.73
CA GLU A 118 6.36 7.04 9.49
C GLU A 118 5.96 7.63 8.14
N TYR A 119 5.41 8.84 8.17
CA TYR A 119 4.96 9.54 6.96
C TYR A 119 5.45 10.98 6.88
N ASN A 120 6.05 11.35 5.75
CA ASN A 120 6.36 12.75 5.49
C ASN A 120 5.13 13.56 5.09
N LYS A 121 4.26 12.99 4.23
CA LYS A 121 3.07 13.68 3.74
C LYS A 121 1.93 12.71 3.47
N LEU A 122 0.79 13.00 4.08
CA LEU A 122 -0.47 12.28 3.93
C LEU A 122 -1.57 13.24 3.48
N GLU A 123 -2.19 12.97 2.32
CA GLU A 123 -3.31 13.76 1.79
C GLU A 123 -4.47 12.84 1.36
N PHE A 124 -5.60 12.97 2.05
CA PHE A 124 -6.76 12.09 1.86
C PHE A 124 -8.07 12.85 1.75
N ASN A 125 -8.87 12.50 0.74
CA ASN A 125 -10.25 13.00 0.65
C ASN A 125 -11.20 12.23 1.58
N GLU A 126 -11.05 10.91 1.68
CA GLU A 126 -11.87 10.07 2.54
C GLU A 126 -11.05 8.89 3.08
N LEU A 127 -11.03 8.77 4.41
CA LEU A 127 -10.45 7.65 5.15
C LEU A 127 -11.55 6.94 5.94
N GLU A 128 -11.71 5.64 5.72
CA GLU A 128 -12.60 4.78 6.50
C GLU A 128 -11.83 3.57 7.05
N PHE A 129 -11.84 3.42 8.38
CA PHE A 129 -11.23 2.30 9.08
C PHE A 129 -12.24 1.60 9.99
N ASN A 130 -12.29 0.27 9.97
CA ASN A 130 -13.06 -0.45 11.00
C ASN A 130 -12.22 -0.62 12.27
N LYS A 131 -10.94 -0.98 12.14
CA LYS A 131 -10.03 -1.19 13.26
C LYS A 131 -8.62 -0.72 12.90
N ILE A 132 -8.03 0.08 13.78
CA ILE A 132 -6.62 0.48 13.73
C ILE A 132 -5.97 0.12 15.07
N GLU A 133 -4.88 -0.63 14.99
CA GLU A 133 -3.94 -0.89 16.09
C GLU A 133 -2.53 -0.50 15.62
N THR A 134 -1.94 0.53 16.25
CA THR A 134 -0.56 0.96 15.95
C THR A 134 0.22 1.23 17.23
N ASN A 135 1.49 0.83 17.31
CA ASN A 135 2.31 1.20 18.48
C ASN A 135 2.77 2.65 18.36
N GLU A 136 3.38 3.01 17.23
CA GLU A 136 3.93 4.34 16.98
C GLU A 136 3.40 4.90 15.66
N LEU A 137 3.03 6.18 15.66
CA LEU A 137 2.66 6.94 14.47
C LEU A 137 3.37 8.31 14.48
N GLU A 138 4.24 8.52 13.50
CA GLU A 138 4.91 9.79 13.22
C GLU A 138 4.45 10.36 11.87
N THR A 139 3.99 11.61 11.85
CA THR A 139 3.66 12.31 10.61
C THR A 139 4.08 13.79 10.63
N ASN A 140 4.67 14.26 9.52
CA ASN A 140 5.07 15.66 9.35
C ASN A 140 3.97 16.54 8.70
N LYS A 141 3.16 15.98 7.80
CA LYS A 141 1.99 16.70 7.24
C LYS A 141 0.83 15.73 7.07
N LEU A 142 -0.29 16.05 7.70
CA LEU A 142 -1.54 15.29 7.59
C LEU A 142 -2.69 16.20 7.17
N GLU A 143 -3.34 15.85 6.05
CA GLU A 143 -4.54 16.51 5.55
C GLU A 143 -5.62 15.46 5.25
N ILE A 144 -6.73 15.49 6.00
CA ILE A 144 -7.85 14.57 5.82
C ILE A 144 -9.14 15.38 5.73
N ASN A 145 -9.88 15.24 4.63
CA ASN A 145 -11.17 15.92 4.46
C ASN A 145 -12.30 15.21 5.20
N LYS A 146 -12.30 13.87 5.21
CA LYS A 146 -13.29 13.05 5.93
C LYS A 146 -12.63 11.84 6.56
N LEU A 147 -12.82 11.67 7.86
CA LEU A 147 -12.37 10.52 8.64
C LEU A 147 -13.57 9.80 9.27
N LYS A 148 -13.66 8.49 9.05
CA LYS A 148 -14.61 7.60 9.72
C LYS A 148 -13.83 6.43 10.32
N THR A 149 -14.02 6.21 11.61
CA THR A 149 -13.36 5.12 12.33
C THR A 149 -14.31 4.50 13.36
N ASN A 150 -14.26 3.18 13.52
CA ASN A 150 -15.03 2.50 14.58
C ASN A 150 -14.18 2.23 15.83
N LYS A 151 -12.93 1.78 15.67
CA LYS A 151 -11.99 1.50 16.77
C LYS A 151 -10.58 1.98 16.43
N ILE A 152 -9.96 2.73 17.33
CA ILE A 152 -8.55 3.13 17.27
C ILE A 152 -7.89 2.79 18.61
N GLU A 153 -6.77 2.07 18.53
CA GLU A 153 -5.83 1.87 19.62
C GLU A 153 -4.43 2.31 19.14
N THR A 154 -3.83 3.23 19.88
CA THR A 154 -2.50 3.78 19.58
C THR A 154 -1.75 3.99 20.88
N ASN A 155 -0.51 3.48 20.97
CA ASN A 155 0.31 3.66 22.17
C ASN A 155 0.98 5.04 22.18
N GLU A 156 1.56 5.45 21.06
CA GLU A 156 2.27 6.71 20.91
C GLU A 156 1.90 7.42 19.60
N LEU A 157 1.68 8.74 19.69
CA LEU A 157 1.34 9.59 18.55
C LEU A 157 2.23 10.84 18.59
N GLU A 158 3.05 11.03 17.57
CA GLU A 158 3.86 12.24 17.37
C GLU A 158 3.49 12.91 16.04
N THR A 159 3.16 14.20 16.11
CA THR A 159 2.90 15.04 14.94
C THR A 159 3.83 16.24 14.99
N LYS A 160 4.66 16.43 13.96
CA LYS A 160 5.58 17.57 13.82
C LYS A 160 4.98 18.62 12.89
#